data_AF-A0A7W7T9L9-F1
#
_entry.id   AF-A0A7W7T9L9-F1
#
_cell.length_a   1.000
_cell.length_b   1.000
_cell.length_c   1.000
_cell.angle_alpha   90.00
_cell.angle_beta   90.00
_cell.angle_gamma   90.00
#
_symmetry.space_group_name_H-M   'P 1'
#
loop_
_entity.id
_entity.type
_entity.pdbx_description
1 polymer ?
#
loop_
_entity_poly.entity_id
_entity_poly.type
_entity_poly.pdbx_seq_one_letter_code
_entity_poly.pdbx_strand_id
1 'polypeptide(L)'
;MALLRDVVDRCRRVIDLGRAVRALLVGVADSSGEVACTLAGVFAGSSRDDVWETVGLFRRSEDEAVALLATLSAAEDAVAATISGLIGFDRGGAPVYDVPTRPPAWTLPTHPLHPGLDEHLFVGHVRGGRLSGYHRHDPTTGTVLSAVLPEDRRGVYAADVDKPVTGGRFVSKARTSLFPATWTKVEIAHAVRTAFANRRPSVPRPGHEVTARWEGHYRGVLIRGYVMSGLDANTAGIDDVTTAWPVHDWREGDDR
;
A
#
# COMPACT_ATOMS: atom_id res chain seq x y z
N MET A 1 21.38 -12.06 -31.90
CA MET A 1 21.07 -12.87 -30.70
C MET A 1 22.06 -12.70 -29.55
N ALA A 2 23.39 -12.80 -29.76
CA ALA A 2 24.37 -12.67 -28.66
C ALA A 2 24.31 -11.31 -27.93
N LEU A 3 24.18 -10.19 -28.67
CA LEU A 3 24.07 -8.85 -28.10
C LEU A 3 22.82 -8.66 -27.23
N LEU A 4 21.67 -9.17 -27.67
CA LEU A 4 20.40 -9.08 -26.93
C LEU A 4 20.46 -9.88 -25.62
N ARG A 5 21.09 -11.06 -25.66
CA ARG A 5 21.31 -11.88 -24.46
C ARG A 5 22.20 -11.15 -23.44
N ASP A 6 23.28 -10.52 -23.88
CA ASP A 6 24.15 -9.73 -23.00
C ASP A 6 23.41 -8.54 -22.37
N VAL A 7 22.55 -7.84 -23.13
CA VAL A 7 21.72 -6.74 -22.60
C VAL A 7 20.75 -7.24 -21.54
N VAL A 8 20.01 -8.34 -21.79
CA VAL A 8 19.09 -8.92 -20.82
C VAL A 8 19.83 -9.37 -19.54
N ASP A 9 21.00 -9.98 -19.68
CA ASP A 9 21.81 -10.41 -18.54
C ASP A 9 22.35 -9.22 -17.72
N ARG A 10 22.70 -8.11 -18.37
CA ARG A 10 23.06 -6.85 -17.67
C ARG A 10 21.88 -6.28 -16.91
N CYS A 11 20.69 -6.26 -17.50
CA CYS A 11 19.49 -5.74 -16.81
C CYS A 11 19.10 -6.62 -15.62
N ARG A 12 19.21 -7.95 -15.71
CA ARG A 12 18.99 -8.86 -14.58
C ARG A 12 19.95 -8.58 -13.42
N ARG A 13 21.25 -8.39 -13.72
CA ARG A 13 22.24 -8.03 -12.69
C ARG A 13 21.91 -6.70 -11.99
N VAL A 14 21.39 -5.71 -12.71
CA VAL A 14 20.96 -4.43 -12.12
C VAL A 14 19.75 -4.62 -11.19
N ILE A 15 18.75 -5.41 -11.61
CA ILE A 15 17.58 -5.73 -10.77
C ILE A 15 18.01 -6.49 -9.50
N ASP A 16 18.87 -7.49 -9.63
CA ASP A 16 19.33 -8.27 -8.49
C ASP A 16 20.17 -7.41 -7.52
N LEU A 17 20.97 -6.47 -8.04
CA LEU A 17 21.66 -5.48 -7.21
C LEU A 17 20.68 -4.54 -6.50
N GLY A 18 19.63 -4.07 -7.18
CA GLY A 18 18.57 -3.25 -6.59
C GLY A 18 17.86 -3.95 -5.43
N ARG A 19 17.54 -5.24 -5.59
CA ARG A 19 16.98 -6.10 -4.54
C ARG A 19 17.93 -6.27 -3.36
N ALA A 20 19.22 -6.49 -3.62
CA ALA A 20 20.23 -6.64 -2.57
C ALA A 20 20.42 -5.35 -1.75
N VAL A 21 20.50 -4.20 -2.43
CA VAL A 21 20.55 -2.87 -1.80
C VAL A 21 19.29 -2.61 -0.98
N ARG A 22 18.10 -2.93 -1.53
CA ARG A 22 16.83 -2.82 -0.81
C ARG A 22 16.81 -3.68 0.45
N ALA A 23 17.25 -4.93 0.38
CA ALA A 23 17.32 -5.81 1.54
C ALA A 23 18.26 -5.25 2.63
N LEU A 24 19.40 -4.68 2.22
CA LEU A 24 20.35 -4.05 3.14
C LEU A 24 19.75 -2.79 3.80
N LEU A 25 19.06 -1.93 3.03
CA LEU A 25 18.40 -0.74 3.55
C LEU A 25 17.25 -1.07 4.50
N VAL A 26 16.47 -2.12 4.22
CA VAL A 26 15.44 -2.61 5.13
C VAL A 26 16.08 -3.12 6.43
N GLY A 27 17.19 -3.87 6.36
CA GLY A 27 17.92 -4.30 7.54
C GLY A 27 18.49 -3.13 8.37
N VAL A 28 18.96 -2.08 7.71
CA VAL A 28 19.41 -0.83 8.39
C VAL A 28 18.23 -0.11 9.05
N ALA A 29 17.08 -0.02 8.38
CA ALA A 29 15.87 0.57 8.94
C ALA A 29 15.36 -0.23 10.14
N ASP A 30 15.36 -1.57 10.07
CA ASP A 30 14.88 -2.43 11.16
C ASP A 30 15.83 -2.41 12.38
N SER A 31 17.14 -2.33 12.16
CA SER A 31 18.14 -2.22 13.23
C SER A 31 18.20 -0.82 13.88
N SER A 32 17.70 0.22 13.22
CA SER A 32 17.67 1.58 13.78
C SER A 32 16.82 1.70 15.07
N GLY A 33 15.79 0.86 15.23
CA GLY A 33 14.98 0.81 16.45
C GLY A 33 15.70 0.18 17.65
N GLU A 34 16.52 -0.85 17.44
CA GLU A 34 17.36 -1.45 18.51
C GLU A 34 18.55 -0.55 18.86
N VAL A 35 19.10 0.16 17.87
CA VAL A 35 20.16 1.16 18.09
C VAL A 35 19.63 2.37 18.88
N ALA A 36 18.41 2.83 18.62
CA ALA A 36 17.80 3.92 19.39
C ALA A 36 17.61 3.57 20.88
N CYS A 37 17.20 2.34 21.19
CA CYS A 37 17.08 1.84 22.58
C CYS A 37 18.45 1.69 23.27
N THR A 38 19.48 1.29 22.52
CA THR A 38 20.85 1.18 23.04
C THR A 38 21.47 2.56 23.28
N LEU A 39 21.22 3.52 22.39
CA LEU A 39 21.68 4.91 22.52
C LEU A 39 21.04 5.63 23.72
N ALA A 40 19.79 5.34 24.06
CA ALA A 40 19.16 5.87 25.28
C ALA A 40 19.90 5.49 26.58
N GLY A 41 20.59 4.33 26.61
CA GLY A 41 21.47 3.93 27.71
C GLY A 41 22.86 4.56 27.66
N VAL A 42 23.37 4.90 26.48
CA VAL A 42 24.68 5.55 26.26
C VAL A 42 24.63 7.05 26.62
N PHE A 43 23.48 7.71 26.46
CA PHE A 43 23.31 9.14 26.74
C PHE A 43 22.96 9.50 28.19
N ALA A 44 23.27 8.63 29.15
CA ALA A 44 23.18 8.93 30.58
C ALA A 44 24.22 10.01 30.97
N GLY A 45 23.93 11.28 30.67
CA GLY A 45 24.81 12.42 30.92
C GLY A 45 24.81 13.50 29.82
N SER A 46 24.14 13.27 28.68
CA SER A 46 24.06 14.26 27.60
C SER A 46 22.86 15.20 27.76
N SER A 47 22.96 16.40 27.20
CA SER A 47 21.87 17.37 27.29
C SER A 47 20.69 16.92 26.43
N ARG A 48 19.48 17.39 26.77
CA ARG A 48 18.26 17.08 26.02
C ARG A 48 18.41 17.48 24.54
N ASP A 49 19.10 18.57 24.25
CA ASP A 49 19.24 19.10 22.89
C ASP A 49 20.16 18.22 22.02
N ASP A 50 21.23 17.66 22.59
CA ASP A 50 22.14 16.73 21.90
C ASP A 50 21.44 15.42 21.48
N VAL A 51 20.53 14.94 22.33
CA VAL A 51 19.71 13.75 22.06
C VAL A 51 18.74 14.03 20.91
N TRP A 52 18.09 15.20 20.89
CA TRP A 52 17.16 15.57 19.82
C TRP A 52 17.84 15.82 18.48
N GLU A 53 19.03 16.40 18.46
CA GLU A 53 19.82 16.56 17.24
C GLU A 53 20.21 15.20 16.65
N THR A 54 20.66 14.27 17.48
CA THR A 54 21.01 12.90 17.08
C THR A 54 19.80 12.14 16.53
N VAL A 55 18.64 12.20 17.22
CA VAL A 55 17.37 11.62 16.73
C VAL A 55 16.93 12.27 15.41
N GLY A 56 17.13 13.57 15.24
CA GLY A 56 16.84 14.30 14.00
C GLY A 56 17.74 13.92 12.83
N LEU A 57 18.98 13.49 13.07
CA LEU A 57 19.87 12.93 12.04
C LEU A 57 19.43 11.52 11.63
N PHE A 58 19.02 10.67 12.58
CA PHE A 58 18.49 9.34 12.28
C PHE A 58 17.20 9.40 11.45
N ARG A 59 16.24 10.27 11.81
CA ARG A 59 15.00 10.44 11.03
C ARG A 59 15.26 10.91 9.60
N ARG A 60 16.20 11.85 9.41
CA ARG A 60 16.62 12.29 8.07
C ARG A 60 17.20 11.12 7.25
N SER A 61 18.01 10.26 7.87
CA SER A 61 18.54 9.07 7.20
C SER A 61 17.47 8.04 6.84
N GLU A 62 16.41 7.91 7.63
CA GLU A 62 15.27 7.03 7.35
C GLU A 62 14.43 7.57 6.16
N ASP A 63 14.12 8.86 6.16
CA ASP A 63 13.39 9.51 5.06
C ASP A 63 14.18 9.42 3.74
N GLU A 64 15.49 9.63 3.78
CA GLU A 64 16.39 9.47 2.64
C GLU A 64 16.43 8.01 2.15
N ALA A 65 16.49 7.03 3.07
CA ALA A 65 16.44 5.61 2.71
C ALA A 65 15.09 5.24 2.05
N VAL A 66 13.97 5.74 2.56
CA VAL A 66 12.64 5.52 1.95
C VAL A 66 12.55 6.16 0.55
N ALA A 67 13.08 7.36 0.37
CA ALA A 67 13.13 8.02 -0.94
C ALA A 67 14.01 7.26 -1.95
N LEU A 68 15.16 6.73 -1.49
CA LEU A 68 16.03 5.90 -2.31
C LEU A 68 15.34 4.58 -2.71
N LEU A 69 14.64 3.93 -1.78
CA LEU A 69 13.86 2.71 -2.05
C LEU A 69 12.75 2.95 -3.09
N ALA A 70 12.05 4.08 -3.01
CA ALA A 70 11.04 4.46 -4.00
C ALA A 70 11.66 4.68 -5.39
N THR A 71 12.83 5.31 -5.44
CA THR A 71 13.58 5.55 -6.68
C THR A 71 14.07 4.25 -7.31
N LEU A 72 14.59 3.31 -6.50
CA LEU A 72 15.01 1.99 -6.96
C LEU A 72 13.83 1.18 -7.51
N SER A 73 12.67 1.20 -6.85
CA SER A 73 11.46 0.53 -7.35
C SER A 73 11.02 1.10 -8.71
N ALA A 74 11.03 2.43 -8.87
CA ALA A 74 10.70 3.06 -10.15
C ALA A 74 11.70 2.71 -11.26
N ALA A 75 12.99 2.56 -10.91
CA ALA A 75 14.02 2.12 -11.84
C ALA A 75 13.84 0.66 -12.27
N GLU A 76 13.49 -0.24 -11.34
CA GLU A 76 13.15 -1.64 -11.65
C GLU A 76 11.98 -1.73 -12.63
N ASP A 77 10.92 -0.93 -12.41
CA ASP A 77 9.76 -0.86 -13.29
C ASP A 77 10.15 -0.35 -14.69
N ALA A 78 10.98 0.70 -14.77
CA ALA A 78 11.45 1.25 -16.04
C ALA A 78 12.34 0.27 -16.83
N VAL A 79 13.20 -0.49 -16.14
CA VAL A 79 14.04 -1.53 -16.75
C VAL A 79 13.18 -2.69 -17.23
N ALA A 80 12.21 -3.14 -16.44
CA ALA A 80 11.26 -4.20 -16.84
C ALA A 80 10.46 -3.79 -18.08
N ALA A 81 9.99 -2.55 -18.16
CA ALA A 81 9.33 -2.00 -19.33
C ALA A 81 10.26 -1.96 -20.57
N THR A 82 11.53 -1.57 -20.38
CA THR A 82 12.52 -1.52 -21.46
C THR A 82 12.84 -2.91 -22.01
N ILE A 83 13.05 -3.91 -21.15
CA ILE A 83 13.27 -5.31 -21.57
C ILE A 83 12.05 -5.80 -22.36
N SER A 84 10.85 -5.49 -21.89
CA SER A 84 9.60 -5.90 -22.56
C SER A 84 9.48 -5.26 -23.96
N GLY A 85 9.89 -4.00 -24.11
CA GLY A 85 9.96 -3.32 -25.41
C GLY A 85 11.05 -3.87 -26.34
N LEU A 86 12.22 -4.24 -25.81
CA LEU A 86 13.34 -4.81 -26.58
C LEU A 86 13.05 -6.23 -27.08
N ILE A 87 12.33 -7.04 -26.29
CA ILE A 87 11.87 -8.38 -26.72
C ILE A 87 10.76 -8.27 -27.79
N GLY A 88 10.08 -7.12 -27.88
CA GLY A 88 9.09 -6.81 -28.92
C GLY A 88 9.67 -6.33 -30.27
N PHE A 89 11.00 -6.27 -30.43
CA PHE A 89 11.64 -5.91 -31.70
C PHE A 89 12.05 -7.16 -32.47
N ASP A 90 11.26 -7.58 -33.45
CA ASP A 90 11.67 -8.60 -34.42
C ASP A 90 11.94 -7.99 -35.80
N ARG A 91 13.11 -8.32 -36.36
CA ARG A 91 13.54 -7.98 -37.72
C ARG A 91 13.12 -9.13 -38.64
N GLY A 92 11.97 -8.94 -39.30
CA GLY A 92 11.69 -9.49 -40.62
C GLY A 92 11.13 -10.91 -40.69
N GLY A 93 9.86 -11.02 -41.11
CA GLY A 93 9.40 -12.14 -41.95
C GLY A 93 8.43 -13.15 -41.31
N ALA A 94 7.18 -12.70 -41.10
CA ALA A 94 5.92 -13.48 -40.97
C ALA A 94 5.63 -14.28 -39.68
N PRO A 95 4.34 -14.49 -39.30
CA PRO A 95 3.11 -13.81 -39.71
C PRO A 95 2.73 -12.68 -38.75
N VAL A 96 1.87 -11.77 -39.22
CA VAL A 96 1.29 -10.68 -38.42
C VAL A 96 0.54 -11.26 -37.23
N TYR A 97 1.15 -11.18 -36.05
CA TYR A 97 0.37 -11.05 -34.83
C TYR A 97 0.11 -9.56 -34.65
N ASP A 98 -1.17 -9.18 -34.69
CA ASP A 98 -1.64 -7.89 -34.23
C ASP A 98 -1.13 -7.69 -32.80
N VAL A 99 -0.05 -6.93 -32.64
CA VAL A 99 0.38 -6.42 -31.34
C VAL A 99 -0.52 -5.22 -31.07
N PRO A 100 -1.41 -5.28 -30.07
CA PRO A 100 -2.30 -4.17 -29.77
C PRO A 100 -1.47 -2.92 -29.44
N THR A 101 -1.77 -1.80 -30.06
CA THR A 101 -1.22 -0.46 -29.71
C THR A 101 -1.74 0.05 -28.36
N ARG A 102 -2.41 -0.81 -27.59
CA ARG A 102 -2.80 -0.60 -26.21
C ARG A 102 -1.77 -1.35 -25.36
N PRO A 103 -1.24 -0.78 -24.26
CA PRO A 103 -0.49 -1.59 -23.30
C PRO A 103 -1.28 -2.88 -23.08
N PRO A 104 -0.63 -4.06 -22.98
CA PRO A 104 -1.37 -5.31 -22.79
C PRO A 104 -2.37 -5.00 -21.70
N ALA A 105 -3.65 -5.20 -21.99
CA ALA A 105 -4.64 -5.13 -20.96
C ALA A 105 -4.09 -6.06 -19.89
N TRP A 106 -3.53 -5.49 -18.81
CA TRP A 106 -3.28 -6.24 -17.61
C TRP A 106 -4.64 -6.88 -17.42
N THR A 107 -4.73 -8.20 -17.64
CA THR A 107 -5.93 -8.93 -17.38
C THR A 107 -6.00 -8.90 -15.88
N LEU A 108 -6.52 -7.78 -15.36
CA LEU A 108 -6.75 -7.51 -13.97
C LEU A 108 -7.45 -8.78 -13.49
N PRO A 109 -6.90 -9.48 -12.50
CA PRO A 109 -7.45 -10.76 -12.07
C PRO A 109 -8.97 -10.58 -11.93
N THR A 110 -9.71 -11.24 -12.82
CA THR A 110 -11.17 -11.03 -12.95
C THR A 110 -11.93 -11.72 -11.84
N HIS A 111 -11.23 -12.50 -11.02
CA HIS A 111 -11.80 -13.06 -9.82
C HIS A 111 -12.39 -11.93 -8.98
N PRO A 112 -13.66 -12.03 -8.59
CA PRO A 112 -14.25 -11.12 -7.62
C PRO A 112 -13.40 -11.13 -6.35
N LEU A 113 -13.36 -10.01 -5.63
CA LEU A 113 -12.92 -10.04 -4.24
C LEU A 113 -13.87 -10.93 -3.43
N HIS A 114 -13.42 -11.40 -2.27
CA HIS A 114 -14.32 -12.04 -1.31
C HIS A 114 -15.57 -11.17 -1.13
N PRO A 115 -16.82 -11.70 -1.20
CA PRO A 115 -18.02 -10.87 -1.21
C PRO A 115 -18.13 -9.89 -0.04
N GLY A 116 -17.68 -10.32 1.15
CA GLY A 116 -17.64 -9.44 2.33
C GLY A 116 -16.65 -8.28 2.22
N LEU A 117 -15.58 -8.44 1.44
CA LEU A 117 -14.61 -7.38 1.18
C LEU A 117 -15.17 -6.35 0.20
N ASP A 118 -15.88 -6.78 -0.85
CA ASP A 118 -16.56 -5.88 -1.79
C ASP A 118 -17.62 -5.03 -1.07
N GLU A 119 -18.45 -5.68 -0.26
CA GLU A 119 -19.42 -4.99 0.59
C GLU A 119 -18.71 -3.99 1.51
N HIS A 120 -17.65 -4.38 2.20
CA HIS A 120 -16.92 -3.50 3.10
C HIS A 120 -16.31 -2.29 2.38
N LEU A 121 -15.69 -2.49 1.22
CA LEU A 121 -15.03 -1.42 0.46
C LEU A 121 -16.02 -0.40 -0.10
N PHE A 122 -17.13 -0.87 -0.68
CA PHE A 122 -17.96 -0.03 -1.55
C PHE A 122 -19.35 0.28 -1.00
N VAL A 123 -19.88 -0.56 -0.12
CA VAL A 123 -21.26 -0.43 0.39
C VAL A 123 -21.29 -0.15 1.87
N GLY A 124 -20.28 -0.59 2.62
CA GLY A 124 -20.20 -0.62 4.08
C GLY A 124 -21.40 -1.28 4.76
N HIS A 125 -21.29 -1.52 6.06
CA HIS A 125 -22.33 -2.19 6.83
C HIS A 125 -22.45 -1.63 8.24
N VAL A 126 -23.64 -1.77 8.83
CA VAL A 126 -23.91 -1.38 10.22
C VAL A 126 -24.01 -2.65 11.04
N ARG A 127 -23.14 -2.79 12.05
CA ARG A 127 -23.17 -3.92 12.98
C ARG A 127 -23.07 -3.40 14.41
N GLY A 128 -24.02 -3.79 15.27
CA GLY A 128 -24.04 -3.33 16.66
C GLY A 128 -24.11 -1.80 16.80
N GLY A 129 -24.82 -1.13 15.89
CA GLY A 129 -24.93 0.34 15.87
C GLY A 129 -23.68 1.08 15.40
N ARG A 130 -22.66 0.36 14.89
CA ARG A 130 -21.44 0.96 14.35
C ARG A 130 -21.38 0.78 12.84
N LEU A 131 -21.06 1.88 12.14
CA LEU A 131 -20.81 1.89 10.71
C LEU A 131 -19.36 1.45 10.42
N SER A 132 -19.20 0.48 9.53
CA SER A 132 -17.90 -0.04 9.09
C SER A 132 -17.82 -0.08 7.57
N GLY A 133 -16.61 -0.04 7.02
CA GLY A 133 -16.38 0.06 5.57
C GLY A 133 -16.52 1.49 5.05
N TYR A 134 -17.01 1.63 3.81
CA TYR A 134 -17.07 2.88 3.05
C TYR A 134 -15.68 3.45 2.81
N HIS A 135 -14.93 2.78 1.95
CA HIS A 135 -13.59 3.20 1.53
C HIS A 135 -13.57 3.73 0.09
N ARG A 136 -14.71 3.73 -0.60
CA ARG A 136 -14.92 4.45 -1.86
C ARG A 136 -16.18 5.31 -1.73
N HIS A 137 -16.12 6.56 -2.19
CA HIS A 137 -17.34 7.33 -2.35
C HIS A 137 -18.12 6.83 -3.57
N ASP A 138 -19.36 6.40 -3.33
CA ASP A 138 -20.31 6.04 -4.37
C ASP A 138 -21.64 6.75 -4.07
N PRO A 139 -22.00 7.80 -4.84
CA PRO A 139 -23.18 8.61 -4.58
C PRO A 139 -24.50 7.82 -4.73
N THR A 140 -24.46 6.63 -5.34
CA THR A 140 -25.64 5.79 -5.53
C THR A 140 -26.03 4.98 -4.30
N THR A 141 -25.16 4.90 -3.29
CA THR A 141 -25.36 4.05 -2.10
C THR A 141 -26.23 4.71 -1.02
N GLY A 142 -26.70 5.94 -1.25
CA GLY A 142 -27.49 6.71 -0.28
C GLY A 142 -26.69 7.16 0.94
N THR A 143 -25.35 7.11 0.87
CA THR A 143 -24.49 7.74 1.89
C THR A 143 -24.36 9.22 1.66
N VAL A 144 -24.32 9.96 2.76
CA VAL A 144 -24.01 11.39 2.77
C VAL A 144 -22.57 11.54 3.26
N LEU A 145 -21.75 12.24 2.48
CA LEU A 145 -20.48 12.76 2.97
C LEU A 145 -20.77 14.10 3.65
N SER A 146 -20.69 14.14 4.98
CA SER A 146 -21.02 15.34 5.77
C SER A 146 -19.84 16.29 5.95
N ALA A 147 -18.60 15.77 5.84
CA ALA A 147 -17.38 16.56 5.76
C ALA A 147 -16.40 15.85 4.83
N VAL A 148 -15.71 16.58 3.95
CA VAL A 148 -14.65 16.05 3.08
C VAL A 148 -13.40 16.86 3.32
N LEU A 149 -12.39 16.21 3.88
CA LEU A 149 -11.05 16.78 4.00
C LEU A 149 -10.32 16.68 2.66
N PRO A 150 -9.37 17.59 2.38
CA PRO A 150 -8.55 17.52 1.18
C PRO A 150 -7.84 16.17 1.03
N GLU A 151 -7.59 15.80 -0.22
CA GLU A 151 -6.69 14.69 -0.53
C GLU A 151 -5.29 14.97 0.03
N ASP A 152 -4.68 13.95 0.61
CA ASP A 152 -3.27 13.98 0.96
C ASP A 152 -2.39 13.89 -0.31
N ARG A 153 -1.06 13.94 -0.14
CA ARG A 153 -0.09 13.86 -1.25
C ARG A 153 -0.19 12.56 -2.09
N ARG A 154 -0.97 11.58 -1.65
CA ARG A 154 -1.15 10.26 -2.27
C ARG A 154 -2.55 10.14 -2.90
N GLY A 155 -3.34 11.22 -2.87
CA GLY A 155 -4.72 11.24 -3.37
C GLY A 155 -5.73 10.60 -2.41
N VAL A 156 -5.32 10.19 -1.20
CA VAL A 156 -6.25 9.64 -0.20
C VAL A 156 -6.92 10.82 0.47
N TYR A 157 -8.24 10.86 0.51
CA TYR A 157 -8.97 11.87 1.28
C TYR A 157 -9.67 11.23 2.46
N ALA A 158 -10.11 12.06 3.38
CA ALA A 158 -10.88 11.62 4.52
C ALA A 158 -12.24 12.30 4.55
N ALA A 159 -13.24 11.61 5.08
CA ALA A 159 -14.58 12.15 5.17
C ALA A 159 -15.32 11.65 6.40
N ASP A 160 -16.35 12.40 6.79
CA ASP A 160 -17.39 11.90 7.66
C ASP A 160 -18.49 11.28 6.81
N VAL A 161 -18.92 10.07 7.18
CA VAL A 161 -19.92 9.30 6.43
C VAL A 161 -21.13 9.05 7.30
N ASP A 162 -22.30 9.43 6.79
CA ASP A 162 -23.58 9.15 7.41
C ASP A 162 -24.35 8.13 6.56
N LYS A 163 -24.75 7.02 7.18
CA LYS A 163 -25.62 6.01 6.57
C LYS A 163 -27.02 6.07 7.19
N PRO A 164 -28.08 6.21 6.38
CA PRO A 164 -29.44 6.11 6.90
C PRO A 164 -29.72 4.68 7.37
N VAL A 165 -30.41 4.57 8.50
CA VAL A 165 -30.94 3.31 9.05
C VAL A 165 -32.46 3.41 9.20
N THR A 166 -33.11 2.27 9.42
CA THR A 166 -34.57 2.18 9.55
C THR A 166 -35.14 3.20 10.54
N GLY A 167 -36.22 3.88 10.15
CA GLY A 167 -36.89 4.89 10.99
C GLY A 167 -36.28 6.29 10.91
N GLY A 168 -35.56 6.62 9.82
CA GLY A 168 -35.07 7.97 9.53
C GLY A 168 -33.89 8.42 10.40
N ARG A 169 -33.25 7.49 11.13
CA ARG A 169 -32.04 7.77 11.91
C ARG A 169 -30.80 7.60 11.03
N PHE A 170 -29.69 8.19 11.45
CA PHE A 170 -28.39 8.02 10.80
C PHE A 170 -27.40 7.36 11.76
N VAL A 171 -26.48 6.57 11.19
CA VAL A 171 -25.28 6.13 11.88
C VAL A 171 -24.10 6.79 11.20
N SER A 172 -23.33 7.52 11.99
CA SER A 172 -22.19 8.32 11.53
C SER A 172 -20.86 7.60 11.77
N LYS A 173 -19.92 7.79 10.85
CA LYS A 173 -18.51 7.41 10.99
C LYS A 173 -17.66 8.62 10.65
N ALA A 174 -17.03 9.19 11.68
CA ALA A 174 -16.12 10.30 11.48
C ALA A 174 -14.78 9.84 10.89
N ARG A 175 -14.13 10.71 10.13
CA ARG A 175 -12.74 10.58 9.66
C ARG A 175 -12.42 9.24 8.99
N THR A 176 -13.31 8.73 8.14
CA THR A 176 -13.02 7.54 7.31
C THR A 176 -12.06 7.92 6.18
N SER A 177 -11.02 7.12 5.98
CA SER A 177 -10.13 7.27 4.83
C SER A 177 -10.74 6.64 3.57
N LEU A 178 -10.69 7.35 2.46
CA LEU A 178 -11.28 6.99 1.18
C LEU A 178 -10.19 6.86 0.12
N PHE A 179 -10.32 5.87 -0.75
CA PHE A 179 -9.42 5.69 -1.89
C PHE A 179 -9.52 6.90 -2.82
N PRO A 180 -8.47 7.20 -3.61
CA PRO A 180 -8.51 8.30 -4.55
C PRO A 180 -9.78 8.29 -5.39
N ALA A 181 -10.45 9.43 -5.51
CA ALA A 181 -11.75 9.52 -6.15
C ALA A 181 -11.71 9.10 -7.63
N THR A 182 -10.54 9.22 -8.25
CA THR A 182 -10.27 8.79 -9.64
C THR A 182 -10.20 7.28 -9.80
N TRP A 183 -10.09 6.49 -8.73
CA TRP A 183 -9.99 5.04 -8.80
C TRP A 183 -11.36 4.38 -8.99
N THR A 184 -11.43 3.51 -9.99
CA THR A 184 -12.60 2.67 -10.23
C THR A 184 -12.68 1.54 -9.19
N LYS A 185 -13.85 0.89 -9.08
CA LYS A 185 -14.03 -0.35 -8.30
C LYS A 185 -12.96 -1.40 -8.65
N VAL A 186 -12.70 -1.56 -9.95
CA VAL A 186 -11.70 -2.51 -10.46
C VAL A 186 -10.28 -2.10 -10.07
N GLU A 187 -9.94 -0.81 -10.17
CA GLU A 187 -8.63 -0.30 -9.75
C GLU A 187 -8.39 -0.48 -8.25
N ILE A 188 -9.41 -0.21 -7.41
CA ILE A 188 -9.34 -0.42 -5.97
C ILE A 188 -9.13 -1.91 -5.66
N ALA A 189 -9.89 -2.80 -6.30
CA ALA A 189 -9.71 -4.23 -6.12
C ALA A 189 -8.31 -4.69 -6.51
N HIS A 190 -7.79 -4.21 -7.64
CA HIS A 190 -6.42 -4.47 -8.05
C HIS A 190 -5.40 -3.94 -7.03
N ALA A 191 -5.56 -2.70 -6.58
CA ALA A 191 -4.69 -2.08 -5.59
C ALA A 191 -4.62 -2.90 -4.29
N VAL A 192 -5.76 -3.38 -3.80
CA VAL A 192 -5.84 -4.25 -2.62
C VAL A 192 -5.11 -5.58 -2.86
N ARG A 193 -5.33 -6.23 -4.01
CA ARG A 193 -4.63 -7.48 -4.36
C ARG A 193 -3.11 -7.28 -4.39
N THR A 194 -2.64 -6.24 -5.07
CA THR A 194 -1.20 -5.93 -5.18
C THR A 194 -0.61 -5.55 -3.83
N ALA A 195 -1.28 -4.70 -3.06
CA ALA A 195 -0.81 -4.33 -1.73
C ALA A 195 -0.75 -5.54 -0.79
N PHE A 196 -1.75 -6.42 -0.82
CA PHE A 196 -1.74 -7.64 -0.02
C PHE A 196 -0.64 -8.62 -0.45
N ALA A 197 -0.44 -8.80 -1.76
CA ALA A 197 0.66 -9.64 -2.27
C ALA A 197 2.03 -9.11 -1.84
N ASN A 198 2.20 -7.78 -1.80
CA ASN A 198 3.42 -7.10 -1.41
C ASN A 198 3.45 -6.67 0.07
N ARG A 199 2.57 -7.24 0.91
CA ARG A 199 2.42 -6.84 2.30
C ARG A 199 3.71 -7.08 3.08
N ARG A 200 3.98 -6.22 4.05
CA ARG A 200 5.07 -6.45 5.00
C ARG A 200 4.66 -7.53 5.99
N PRO A 201 5.52 -8.53 6.27
CA PRO A 201 5.25 -9.45 7.35
C PRO A 201 5.05 -8.68 8.65
N SER A 202 3.97 -8.97 9.37
CA SER A 202 3.71 -8.37 10.67
C SER A 202 4.19 -9.29 11.78
N VAL A 203 4.94 -8.73 12.73
CA VAL A 203 5.32 -9.44 13.96
C VAL A 203 4.13 -9.41 14.92
N PRO A 204 3.70 -10.57 15.47
CA PRO A 204 2.67 -10.60 16.49
C PRO A 204 3.06 -9.75 17.70
N ARG A 205 2.07 -9.04 18.25
CA ARG A 205 2.27 -8.34 19.52
C ARG A 205 2.47 -9.39 20.63
N PRO A 206 3.30 -9.10 21.66
CA PRO A 206 3.41 -9.97 22.82
C PRO A 206 2.03 -10.34 23.38
N GLY A 207 1.77 -11.65 23.54
CA GLY A 207 0.47 -12.16 24.00
C GLY A 207 -0.56 -12.45 22.90
N HIS A 208 -0.21 -12.28 21.61
CA HIS A 208 -1.03 -12.69 20.47
C HIS A 208 -0.28 -13.70 19.61
N GLU A 209 -0.90 -14.84 19.31
CA GLU A 209 -0.26 -15.91 18.53
C GLU A 209 -0.28 -15.65 17.02
N VAL A 210 -1.22 -14.84 16.53
CA VAL A 210 -1.40 -14.57 15.09
C VAL A 210 -1.67 -13.09 14.82
N THR A 211 -1.13 -12.59 13.71
CA THR A 211 -1.41 -11.24 13.23
C THR A 211 -2.53 -11.28 12.19
N ALA A 212 -3.75 -10.92 12.56
CA ALA A 212 -4.84 -10.82 11.57
C ALA A 212 -4.75 -9.55 10.70
N ARG A 213 -3.92 -8.57 11.07
CA ARG A 213 -3.77 -7.29 10.37
C ARG A 213 -2.64 -7.38 9.35
N TRP A 214 -2.85 -6.78 8.18
CA TRP A 214 -1.82 -6.64 7.15
C TRP A 214 -1.70 -5.20 6.66
N GLU A 215 -0.53 -4.86 6.13
CA GLU A 215 -0.25 -3.56 5.52
C GLU A 215 0.59 -3.73 4.25
N GLY A 216 0.23 -3.02 3.19
CA GLY A 216 0.93 -3.05 1.91
C GLY A 216 0.80 -1.74 1.15
N HIS A 217 1.51 -1.61 0.03
CA HIS A 217 1.50 -0.38 -0.77
C HIS A 217 1.08 -0.65 -2.21
N TYR A 218 0.37 0.32 -2.79
CA TYR A 218 0.10 0.38 -4.23
C TYR A 218 0.20 1.83 -4.70
N ARG A 219 1.10 2.12 -5.65
CA ARG A 219 1.34 3.48 -6.18
C ARG A 219 1.51 4.55 -5.08
N GLY A 220 2.26 4.23 -4.03
CA GLY A 220 2.51 5.12 -2.89
C GLY A 220 1.38 5.20 -1.85
N VAL A 221 0.19 4.70 -2.16
CA VAL A 221 -0.91 4.60 -1.18
C VAL A 221 -0.64 3.43 -0.24
N LEU A 222 -0.58 3.71 1.06
CA LEU A 222 -0.56 2.68 2.11
C LEU A 222 -1.97 2.13 2.28
N ILE A 223 -2.11 0.82 2.14
CA ILE A 223 -3.37 0.08 2.31
C ILE A 223 -3.22 -0.83 3.52
N ARG A 224 -4.19 -0.80 4.41
CA ARG A 224 -4.28 -1.66 5.60
C ARG A 224 -5.54 -2.50 5.53
N GLY A 225 -5.53 -3.64 6.19
CA GLY A 225 -6.68 -4.51 6.25
C GLY A 225 -6.58 -5.57 7.32
N TYR A 226 -7.62 -6.40 7.38
CA TYR A 226 -7.66 -7.61 8.16
C TYR A 226 -7.97 -8.82 7.28
N VAL A 227 -7.40 -9.96 7.64
CA VAL A 227 -7.84 -11.27 7.15
C VAL A 227 -8.95 -11.83 8.05
N MET A 228 -9.50 -13.00 7.72
CA MET A 228 -10.49 -13.67 8.55
C MET A 228 -9.94 -13.93 9.97
N SER A 229 -10.85 -13.87 10.95
CA SER A 229 -10.50 -14.11 12.35
C SER A 229 -9.89 -15.51 12.54
N GLY A 230 -8.78 -15.59 13.28
CA GLY A 230 -8.05 -16.84 13.54
C GLY A 230 -7.01 -17.20 12.48
N LEU A 231 -6.92 -16.46 11.37
CA LEU A 231 -5.85 -16.63 10.39
C LEU A 231 -4.68 -15.68 10.66
N ASP A 232 -3.48 -16.15 10.32
CA ASP A 232 -2.29 -15.32 10.27
C ASP A 232 -2.20 -14.63 8.90
N ALA A 233 -2.19 -13.31 8.89
CA ALA A 233 -2.02 -12.50 7.70
C ALA A 233 -0.71 -12.83 6.96
N ASN A 234 0.32 -13.33 7.62
CA ASN A 234 1.57 -13.70 6.96
C ASN A 234 1.43 -14.92 6.04
N THR A 235 0.48 -15.82 6.31
CA THR A 235 0.26 -17.06 5.54
C THR A 235 -1.06 -17.07 4.77
N ALA A 236 -1.99 -16.19 5.12
CA ALA A 236 -3.29 -16.05 4.47
C ALA A 236 -3.19 -15.70 2.98
N GLY A 237 -4.16 -16.20 2.21
CA GLY A 237 -4.39 -15.87 0.81
C GLY A 237 -5.24 -14.61 0.64
N ILE A 238 -5.34 -14.13 -0.61
CA ILE A 238 -6.15 -12.94 -0.92
C ILE A 238 -7.64 -13.15 -0.64
N ASP A 239 -8.13 -14.38 -0.75
CA ASP A 239 -9.53 -14.73 -0.51
C ASP A 239 -9.89 -14.69 0.99
N ASP A 240 -8.89 -14.67 1.85
CA ASP A 240 -9.05 -14.53 3.30
C ASP A 240 -9.16 -13.07 3.75
N VAL A 241 -8.93 -12.09 2.86
CA VAL A 241 -9.01 -10.67 3.19
C VAL A 241 -10.47 -10.27 3.39
N THR A 242 -10.80 -9.76 4.58
CA THR A 242 -12.16 -9.36 4.95
C THR A 242 -12.38 -7.85 4.89
N THR A 243 -11.31 -7.08 5.09
CA THR A 243 -11.36 -5.62 5.09
C THR A 243 -10.11 -5.05 4.44
N ALA A 244 -10.24 -3.89 3.82
CA ALA A 244 -9.14 -3.10 3.33
C ALA A 244 -9.52 -1.61 3.30
N TRP A 245 -8.58 -0.73 3.59
CA TRP A 245 -8.76 0.72 3.52
C TRP A 245 -7.43 1.41 3.24
N PRO A 246 -7.44 2.57 2.55
CA PRO A 246 -6.25 3.39 2.42
C PRO A 246 -5.99 4.11 3.74
N VAL A 247 -4.73 4.42 4.03
CA VAL A 247 -4.35 5.21 5.20
C VAL A 247 -4.14 6.65 4.78
N HIS A 248 -4.97 7.54 5.31
CA HIS A 248 -4.79 8.99 5.16
C HIS A 248 -3.62 9.47 6.04
N ASP A 249 -2.77 10.34 5.50
CA ASP A 249 -1.64 10.95 6.20
C ASP A 249 -2.11 12.12 7.09
N TRP A 250 -2.61 11.78 8.28
CA TRP A 250 -2.99 12.74 9.31
C TRP A 250 -1.75 13.41 9.91
N ARG A 251 -1.17 14.41 9.26
CA ARG A 251 -0.10 15.19 9.88
C ARG A 251 -0.69 16.03 11.03
N GLU A 252 0.01 16.06 12.16
CA GLU A 252 -0.35 16.85 13.35
C GLU A 252 -0.58 18.32 12.95
N GLY A 253 -1.84 18.77 13.05
CA GLY A 253 -2.27 20.12 12.65
C GLY A 253 -3.74 20.21 12.25
N ASP A 254 -4.35 19.09 11.85
CA ASP A 254 -5.76 19.00 11.44
C ASP A 254 -6.74 18.62 12.58
N ASP A 255 -6.28 18.61 13.83
CA ASP A 255 -7.16 18.52 15.00
C ASP A 255 -7.75 19.90 15.32
N ARG A 256 -8.83 20.24 14.61
CA ARG A 256 -9.77 21.30 14.99
C ARG A 256 -11.05 20.70 15.55
#